data_AF-A0A2N5AEE5-F1
#
_entry.id   AF-A0A2N5AEE5-F1
#
_cell.length_a   1.000
_cell.length_b   1.000
_cell.length_c   1.000
_cell.angle_alpha   90.00
_cell.angle_beta   90.00
_cell.angle_gamma   90.00
#
_symmetry.space_group_name_H-M   'P 1'
#
loop_
_entity.id
_entity.type
_entity.pdbx_description
1 polymer ?
#
loop_
_entity_poly.entity_id
_entity_poly.type
_entity_poly.pdbx_seq_one_letter_code
_entity_poly.pdbx_strand_id
1 'polypeptide(L)'
;MDIVSVALKRYSTKAFDATKKLTASEAEQLKTLLQYSPSSTNSQPWHFIVASTDEGKARVAKAASGTYVFNERKILDASHVVVFCAKTAMDDAWLQRVVDQE
;
A
#
# COMPACT_ATOMS: atom_id res chain seq x y z
N MET A 1 -4.35 -22.91 -4.47
CA MET A 1 -5.28 -22.30 -5.45
C MET A 1 -4.44 -21.77 -6.59
N ASP A 2 -4.91 -21.88 -7.83
CA ASP A 2 -4.29 -21.22 -8.98
C ASP A 2 -4.63 -19.72 -9.04
N ILE A 3 -4.02 -18.99 -9.96
CA ILE A 3 -4.17 -17.53 -10.09
C ILE A 3 -5.57 -17.09 -10.52
N VAL A 4 -6.26 -17.88 -11.35
CA VAL A 4 -7.64 -17.59 -11.80
C VAL A 4 -8.60 -17.76 -10.62
N SER A 5 -8.43 -18.82 -9.84
CA SER A 5 -9.17 -19.06 -8.61
C SER A 5 -9.02 -17.91 -7.61
N VAL A 6 -7.83 -17.32 -7.48
CA VAL A 6 -7.61 -16.12 -6.63
C VAL A 6 -8.36 -14.91 -7.18
N ALA A 7 -8.30 -14.68 -8.50
CA ALA A 7 -8.96 -13.54 -9.16
C ALA A 7 -10.48 -13.56 -8.96
N LEU A 8 -11.10 -14.74 -9.04
CA LEU A 8 -12.55 -14.92 -8.86
C LEU A 8 -13.00 -14.85 -7.39
N LYS A 9 -12.12 -15.18 -6.44
CA LYS A 9 -12.45 -15.21 -5.01
C LYS A 9 -12.16 -13.91 -4.26
N ARG A 10 -11.17 -13.13 -4.68
CA ARG A 10 -10.85 -11.87 -4.00
C ARG A 10 -11.99 -10.87 -4.13
N TYR A 11 -12.17 -10.04 -3.12
CA TYR A 11 -13.19 -9.00 -3.10
C TYR A 11 -12.70 -7.76 -2.35
N SER A 12 -13.44 -6.66 -2.44
CA SER A 12 -13.15 -5.45 -1.67
C SER A 12 -13.75 -5.54 -0.27
N THR A 13 -12.93 -5.89 0.72
CA THR A 13 -13.32 -5.98 2.14
C THR A 13 -13.93 -4.67 2.64
N LYS A 14 -15.08 -4.77 3.33
CA LYS A 14 -15.84 -3.61 3.81
C LYS A 14 -15.60 -3.29 5.29
N ALA A 15 -15.19 -4.28 6.08
CA ALA A 15 -14.81 -4.15 7.48
C ALA A 15 -13.70 -5.17 7.79
N PHE A 16 -12.74 -4.79 8.63
CA PHE A 16 -11.61 -5.63 9.01
C PHE A 16 -11.74 -6.04 10.48
N ASP A 17 -11.18 -7.20 10.81
CA ASP A 17 -11.03 -7.64 12.19
C ASP A 17 -9.72 -7.06 12.76
N ALA A 18 -9.85 -6.07 13.65
CA ALA A 18 -8.71 -5.35 14.21
C ALA A 18 -7.75 -6.23 15.04
N THR A 19 -8.19 -7.41 15.46
CA THR A 19 -7.38 -8.36 16.23
C THR A 19 -6.48 -9.22 15.34
N LYS A 20 -6.79 -9.33 14.04
CA LYS A 20 -6.01 -10.14 13.09
C LYS A 20 -4.93 -9.29 12.44
N LYS A 21 -3.68 -9.56 12.82
CA LYS A 21 -2.49 -8.89 12.27
C LYS A 21 -1.79 -9.78 11.24
N LEU A 22 -1.08 -9.14 10.31
CA LEU A 22 -0.15 -9.82 9.43
C LEU A 22 1.01 -10.32 10.30
N THR A 23 1.53 -11.49 9.97
CA THR A 23 2.84 -11.94 10.46
C THR A 23 3.94 -11.04 9.89
N ALA A 24 5.12 -11.04 10.52
CA ALA A 24 6.28 -10.31 10.00
C ALA A 24 6.64 -10.76 8.57
N SER A 25 6.55 -12.06 8.29
CA SER A 25 6.82 -12.63 6.96
C SER A 25 5.84 -12.10 5.90
N GLU A 26 4.54 -12.07 6.20
CA GLU A 26 3.53 -11.51 5.28
C GLU A 26 3.72 -10.00 5.06
N ALA A 27 4.15 -9.26 6.09
CA ALA A 27 4.46 -7.84 5.96
C ALA A 27 5.68 -7.58 5.06
N GLU A 28 6.72 -8.41 5.15
CA GLU A 28 7.85 -8.36 4.21
C GLU A 28 7.41 -8.74 2.78
N GLN A 29 6.63 -9.80 2.61
CA GLN A 29 6.09 -10.19 1.30
C GLN A 29 5.26 -9.07 0.66
N LEU A 30 4.43 -8.37 1.45
CA LEU A 30 3.68 -7.20 0.99
C LEU A 30 4.61 -6.11 0.44
N LYS A 31 5.70 -5.80 1.16
CA LYS A 31 6.68 -4.80 0.69
C LYS A 31 7.38 -5.26 -0.59
N THR A 32 7.77 -6.53 -0.68
CA THR A 32 8.38 -7.11 -1.87
C THR A 32 7.44 -7.00 -3.09
N LEU A 33 6.14 -7.29 -2.92
CA LEU A 33 5.16 -7.13 -3.99
C LEU A 33 5.07 -5.70 -4.51
N LEU A 34 5.14 -4.71 -3.62
CA LEU A 34 5.12 -3.29 -3.98
C LEU A 34 6.41 -2.88 -4.73
N GLN A 35 7.57 -3.33 -4.24
CA GLN A 35 8.88 -3.00 -4.80
C GLN A 35 9.08 -3.55 -6.21
N TYR A 36 8.65 -4.80 -6.45
CA TYR A 36 8.91 -5.52 -7.71
C TYR A 36 7.81 -5.35 -8.78
N SER A 37 6.91 -4.39 -8.59
CA SER A 37 5.97 -4.02 -9.65
C SER A 37 6.74 -3.44 -10.84
N PRO A 38 6.48 -3.86 -12.09
CA PRO A 38 7.10 -3.24 -13.25
C PRO A 38 6.50 -1.85 -13.49
N SER A 39 7.27 -0.99 -14.13
CA SER A 39 6.82 0.34 -14.58
C SER A 39 7.43 0.69 -15.93
N SER A 40 6.80 1.62 -16.64
CA SER A 40 7.35 2.12 -17.91
C SER A 40 8.79 2.57 -17.72
N THR A 41 9.69 2.07 -18.57
CA THR A 41 11.15 2.29 -18.51
C THR A 41 11.78 2.02 -17.13
N ASN A 42 11.18 1.13 -16.33
CA ASN A 42 11.54 0.88 -14.94
C ASN A 42 11.60 2.15 -14.04
N SER A 43 10.88 3.21 -14.43
CA SER A 43 10.94 4.54 -13.80
C SER A 43 10.54 4.58 -12.32
N GLN A 44 9.81 3.56 -11.83
CA GLN A 44 9.39 3.37 -10.45
C GLN A 44 8.92 4.68 -9.76
N PRO A 45 8.03 5.50 -10.37
CA PRO A 45 7.77 6.87 -9.93
C PRO A 45 6.85 6.95 -8.70
N TRP A 46 7.02 6.03 -7.76
CA TRP A 46 6.14 5.81 -6.63
C TRP A 46 6.88 5.94 -5.29
N HIS A 47 6.08 6.20 -4.26
CA HIS A 47 6.48 6.01 -2.88
C HIS A 47 5.34 5.31 -2.14
N PHE A 48 5.66 4.44 -1.20
CA PHE A 48 4.68 3.71 -0.42
C PHE A 48 4.82 4.05 1.05
N ILE A 49 3.73 4.50 1.67
CA ILE A 49 3.66 4.61 3.13
C ILE A 49 2.94 3.36 3.64
N VAL A 50 3.64 2.54 4.43
CA VAL A 50 3.06 1.34 5.05
C VAL A 50 2.83 1.63 6.53
N ALA A 51 1.59 1.96 6.89
CA ALA A 51 1.20 2.21 8.27
C ALA A 51 0.71 0.92 8.94
N SER A 52 1.45 0.46 9.96
CA SER A 52 1.13 -0.75 10.74
C SER A 52 0.85 -0.47 12.21
N THR A 53 1.36 0.65 12.76
CA THR A 53 1.05 1.08 14.12
C THR A 53 -0.31 1.77 14.18
N ASP A 54 -0.93 1.78 15.37
CA ASP A 54 -2.23 2.42 15.55
C ASP A 54 -2.13 3.93 15.34
N GLU A 55 -1.05 4.57 15.78
CA GLU A 55 -0.78 6.00 15.55
C GLU A 55 -0.59 6.29 14.05
N GLY A 56 0.14 5.43 13.35
CA GLY A 56 0.37 5.55 11.91
C GLY A 56 -0.93 5.46 11.12
N LYS A 57 -1.75 4.44 11.41
CA LYS A 57 -3.06 4.27 10.77
C LYS A 57 -4.02 5.41 11.13
N ALA A 58 -4.02 5.88 12.37
CA ALA A 58 -4.82 7.04 12.79
C ALA A 58 -4.44 8.31 12.01
N ARG A 59 -3.14 8.53 11.74
CA ARG A 59 -2.70 9.65 10.89
C ARG A 59 -3.22 9.54 9.46
N VAL A 60 -3.21 8.34 8.87
CA VAL A 60 -3.78 8.10 7.53
C VAL A 60 -5.30 8.29 7.54
N ALA A 61 -5.99 7.82 8.59
CA ALA A 61 -7.44 7.86 8.72
C ALA A 61 -8.02 9.28 8.71
N LYS A 62 -7.23 10.30 9.10
CA LYS A 62 -7.63 11.72 8.98
C LYS A 62 -8.07 12.09 7.56
N ALA A 63 -7.46 11.50 6.53
CA ALA A 63 -7.82 11.74 5.13
C ALA A 63 -9.20 11.16 4.74
N ALA A 64 -9.74 10.25 5.55
CA ALA A 64 -11.08 9.70 5.37
C ALA A 64 -12.16 10.43 6.20
N SER A 65 -11.82 11.48 6.95
CA SER A 65 -12.83 12.24 7.71
C SER A 65 -13.81 12.99 6.79
N GLY A 66 -14.95 13.42 7.34
CA GLY A 66 -15.97 14.18 6.60
C GLY A 66 -16.66 13.33 5.53
N THR A 67 -16.61 13.78 4.27
CA THR A 67 -17.30 13.15 3.13
C THR A 67 -16.96 11.66 2.96
N TYR A 68 -15.78 11.24 3.39
CA TYR A 68 -15.29 9.87 3.20
C TYR A 68 -15.36 9.00 4.46
N VAL A 69 -16.10 9.44 5.50
CA VAL A 69 -16.10 8.81 6.85
C VAL A 69 -16.43 7.31 6.82
N PHE A 70 -17.19 6.86 5.82
CA PHE A 70 -17.50 5.46 5.59
C PHE A 70 -16.27 4.57 5.27
N ASN A 71 -15.08 5.15 5.06
CA ASN A 71 -13.81 4.45 4.89
C ASN A 71 -12.93 4.48 6.15
N GLU A 72 -13.21 5.34 7.13
CA GLU A 72 -12.34 5.57 8.29
C GLU A 72 -12.07 4.28 9.06
N ARG A 73 -13.12 3.51 9.39
CA ARG A 73 -12.99 2.22 10.10
C ARG A 73 -12.18 1.20 9.31
N LYS A 74 -12.21 1.23 7.98
CA LYS A 74 -11.40 0.31 7.15
C LYS A 74 -9.90 0.57 7.34
N ILE A 75 -9.52 1.83 7.51
CA ILE A 75 -8.14 2.26 7.75
C ILE A 75 -7.73 1.89 9.17
N LEU A 76 -8.56 2.21 10.16
CA LEU A 76 -8.24 1.97 11.57
C LEU A 76 -8.17 0.47 11.91
N ASP A 77 -9.09 -0.32 11.37
CA ASP A 77 -9.25 -1.73 11.75
C ASP A 77 -8.38 -2.68 10.93
N ALA A 78 -7.83 -2.24 9.79
CA ALA A 78 -6.91 -3.07 9.04
C ALA A 78 -5.60 -3.32 9.83
N SER A 79 -4.98 -4.46 9.55
CA SER A 79 -3.65 -4.80 10.06
C SER A 79 -2.60 -3.79 9.58
N HIS A 80 -2.57 -3.53 8.26
CA HIS A 80 -1.66 -2.60 7.61
C HIS A 80 -2.45 -1.76 6.60
N VAL A 81 -2.05 -0.51 6.42
CA VAL A 81 -2.61 0.40 5.41
C VAL A 81 -1.48 0.88 4.53
N VAL A 82 -1.60 0.66 3.21
CA VAL A 82 -0.63 1.12 2.22
C VAL A 82 -1.20 2.33 1.50
N VAL A 83 -0.50 3.46 1.58
CA VAL A 83 -0.78 4.65 0.75
C VAL A 83 0.12 4.60 -0.46
N PHE A 84 -0.49 4.61 -1.65
CA PHE A 84 0.21 4.68 -2.92
C PHE A 84 0.39 6.14 -3.31
N CYS A 85 1.63 6.60 -3.36
CA CYS A 85 1.98 7.95 -3.77
C CYS A 85 2.68 7.90 -5.13
N ALA A 86 2.40 8.88 -5.99
CA ALA A 86 3.16 9.11 -7.22
C ALA A 86 4.01 10.38 -7.08
N LYS A 87 5.18 10.42 -7.70
CA LYS A 87 5.92 11.67 -7.89
C LYS A 87 5.04 12.66 -8.68
N THR A 88 5.05 13.92 -8.26
CA THR A 88 4.30 15.00 -8.93
C THR A 88 5.01 15.54 -10.17
N ALA A 89 6.31 15.28 -10.29
CA ALA A 89 7.14 15.57 -11.46
C ALA A 89 8.25 14.52 -11.58
N MET A 90 8.71 14.25 -12.80
CA MET A 90 9.86 13.40 -13.08
C MET A 90 11.07 14.28 -13.34
N ASP A 91 12.02 14.28 -12.40
CA ASP A 91 13.24 15.09 -12.46
C ASP A 91 14.46 14.21 -12.78
N ASP A 92 15.50 14.82 -13.35
CA ASP A 92 16.72 14.11 -13.76
C ASP A 92 17.41 13.41 -12.59
N ALA A 93 17.31 13.97 -11.37
CA ALA A 93 17.87 13.35 -10.17
C ALA A 93 17.18 12.01 -9.84
N TRP A 94 15.86 11.91 -10.04
CA TRP A 94 15.15 10.66 -9.90
C TRP A 94 15.54 9.65 -10.96
N LEU A 95 15.61 10.09 -12.21
CA LEU A 95 16.03 9.22 -13.33
C LEU A 95 17.42 8.65 -13.07
N GLN A 96 18.37 9.50 -12.66
CA GLN A 96 19.73 9.06 -12.32
C GLN A 96 19.73 8.06 -11.17
N ARG A 97 18.99 8.34 -10.10
CA ARG A 97 18.88 7.43 -8.95
C ARG A 97 18.35 6.05 -9.36
N VAL A 98 17.35 6.00 -10.24
CA VAL A 98 16.77 4.74 -10.69
C VAL A 98 17.78 3.96 -11.53
N VAL A 99 18.50 4.62 -12.43
CA VAL A 99 19.56 4.01 -13.23
C VAL A 99 20.69 3.46 -12.35
N ASP A 100 21.10 4.19 -11.31
CA ASP A 100 22.17 3.75 -10.40
C ASP A 100 21.80 2.52 -9.56
N GLN A 101 20.51 2.15 -9.51
CA GLN A 101 20.01 0.99 -8.79
C GLN A 101 19.99 -0.29 -9.66
N GLU A 102 20.13 -0.16 -10.99
CA GLU A 102 20.25 -1.31 -11.92
C GLU A 102 21.67 -1.89 -11.93
#